data_AF-A0A7V3F7G0-F1
#
_entry.id   AF-A0A7V3F7G0-F1
#
_cell.length_a   1.000
_cell.length_b   1.000
_cell.length_c   1.000
_cell.angle_alpha   90.00
_cell.angle_beta   90.00
_cell.angle_gamma   90.00
#
_symmetry.space_group_name_H-M   'P 1'
#
loop_
_entity.id
_entity.type
_entity.pdbx_description
1 polymer ?
#
loop_
_entity_poly.entity_id
_entity_poly.type
_entity_poly.pdbx_seq_one_letter_code
_entity_poly.pdbx_strand_id
1 'polypeptide(L)'
;LGGFHEGRQHAQLVHVATDGETYGHHHRFGEMALAYALRTIEQRKLATLTNYGQYLERYPPEHLVELHENTSWSCAHGVERWRSDCGCQTGGKPGWHQRWRQPLREALDWLRDELVQVFEQEAERLLNDPWQARDDYIAVILDRSPANVERFIQRQARRRLADADVVQVLKLLELQRHALLMYTSCAWFFAEISGIETVQILAYAGRAIQLAREVSGRELETGFLERLAQAPSNLPQHTETGRDVYLKLVKPAVASLRTVIATYAIDVTIEPSSPRKSLGIYDIQELAAQRDRRGDFTLATGRVRVQSRLTGESLQAIYAVLQSDSYDLRCSVKGYVDVEEYTRIRDALFQLLRQRSLTEVVRALDAHFGEEYFTLSQLFHDEQRRLGLQLLAQSLTRAERECRAIYQANRQLMHFFREKNLSLPTVLRLAAESVLNADLRRATQQLLAGECTPVELQERVRALQEEANHVPCTLDLAPLRQAFEAVIERHIADLPEAGGHAQIPRQSLEVAQALHLGLNLWQVQNLFWTYLQGKVPPLDLPIMLELATRLGFNQAVVRKLLHANDSVLKPIDSGML
;
A
#
# COMPACT_ATOMS: atom_id res chain seq x y z
N LEU A 1 3.93 -43.39 9.77
CA LEU A 1 2.92 -42.47 9.20
C LEU A 1 1.58 -43.18 9.27
N GLY A 2 0.51 -42.55 9.74
CA GLY A 2 -0.79 -43.22 9.98
C GLY A 2 -1.73 -43.31 8.78
N GLY A 3 -1.35 -42.74 7.62
CA GLY A 3 -2.22 -42.67 6.44
C GLY A 3 -2.14 -43.86 5.48
N PHE A 4 -1.27 -44.84 5.74
CA PHE A 4 -1.10 -46.03 4.89
C PHE A 4 -1.70 -47.27 5.57
N HIS A 5 -2.31 -48.17 4.79
CA HIS A 5 -2.85 -49.43 5.29
C HIS A 5 -1.91 -50.59 4.96
N GLU A 6 -1.42 -51.30 5.97
CA GLU A 6 -0.40 -52.36 5.81
C GLU A 6 -0.90 -53.57 5.00
N GLY A 7 -2.20 -53.87 5.05
CA GLY A 7 -2.78 -55.01 4.33
C GLY A 7 -3.05 -54.79 2.83
N ARG A 8 -2.78 -53.60 2.27
CA ARG A 8 -3.03 -53.32 0.85
C ARG A 8 -1.77 -53.59 0.03
N GLN A 9 -1.90 -54.36 -1.05
CA GLN A 9 -0.77 -54.73 -1.92
C GLN A 9 -0.60 -53.82 -3.15
N HIS A 10 -1.51 -52.87 -3.36
CA HIS A 10 -1.36 -51.85 -4.40
C HIS A 10 -0.64 -50.61 -3.86
N ALA A 11 -0.07 -49.81 -4.76
CA ALA A 11 0.54 -48.53 -4.42
C ALA A 11 -0.49 -47.60 -3.77
N GLN A 12 -0.11 -46.92 -2.68
CA GLN A 12 -0.98 -46.02 -1.93
C GLN A 12 -0.45 -44.59 -1.99
N LEU A 13 -1.35 -43.61 -2.05
CA LEU A 13 -1.03 -42.19 -1.99
C LEU A 13 -1.71 -41.56 -0.78
N VAL A 14 -0.94 -40.85 0.05
CA VAL A 14 -1.47 -39.97 1.09
C VAL A 14 -1.31 -38.55 0.60
N HIS A 15 -2.42 -37.82 0.49
CA HIS A 15 -2.42 -36.44 0.05
C HIS A 15 -2.84 -35.51 1.20
N VAL A 16 -2.23 -34.33 1.25
CA VAL A 16 -2.61 -33.25 2.15
C VAL A 16 -2.66 -31.99 1.32
N ALA A 17 -3.85 -31.44 1.15
CA ALA A 17 -4.07 -30.17 0.47
C ALA A 17 -4.46 -29.13 1.52
N THR A 18 -3.73 -28.02 1.56
CA THR A 18 -3.95 -26.89 2.48
C THR A 18 -3.61 -25.61 1.75
N ASP A 19 -4.24 -24.50 2.16
CA ASP A 19 -3.87 -23.18 1.65
C ASP A 19 -2.41 -22.88 1.98
N GLY A 20 -1.67 -22.27 1.04
CA GLY A 20 -0.24 -22.02 1.19
C GLY A 20 0.06 -21.09 2.38
N GLU A 21 -0.85 -20.16 2.62
CA GLU A 21 -0.87 -19.20 3.73
C GLU A 21 -0.93 -19.88 5.10
N THR A 22 -1.29 -21.17 5.18
CA THR A 22 -1.23 -21.97 6.41
C THR A 22 0.18 -21.94 7.00
N TYR A 23 1.21 -22.01 6.16
CA TYR A 23 2.60 -22.13 6.59
C TYR A 23 3.29 -20.77 6.66
N GLY A 24 3.25 -20.13 7.82
CA GLY A 24 3.95 -18.88 8.13
C GLY A 24 3.03 -17.68 8.33
N HIS A 25 1.95 -17.56 7.56
CA HIS A 25 0.98 -16.46 7.72
C HIS A 25 -0.06 -16.77 8.80
N HIS A 26 -0.79 -17.88 8.70
CA HIS A 26 -1.79 -18.26 9.71
C HIS A 26 -1.16 -18.97 10.92
N HIS A 27 -0.14 -19.80 10.70
CA HIS A 27 0.63 -20.42 11.76
C HIS A 27 2.06 -19.90 11.71
N ARG A 28 2.42 -19.06 12.69
CA ARG A 28 3.79 -18.57 12.87
C ARG A 28 4.74 -19.77 12.97
N PHE A 29 5.81 -19.76 12.16
CA PHE A 29 6.78 -20.85 12.03
C PHE A 29 6.23 -22.16 11.43
N GLY A 30 5.04 -22.14 10.81
CA GLY A 30 4.47 -23.29 10.12
C GLY A 30 5.33 -23.79 8.96
N GLU A 31 6.03 -22.88 8.27
CA GLU A 31 7.00 -23.20 7.23
C GLU A 31 8.19 -24.02 7.76
N MET A 32 8.64 -23.73 8.99
CA MET A 32 9.71 -24.51 9.65
C MET A 32 9.22 -25.90 10.02
N ALA A 33 7.99 -26.01 10.52
CA ALA A 33 7.38 -27.31 10.84
C ALA A 33 7.22 -28.18 9.59
N LEU A 34 6.78 -27.58 8.47
CA LEU A 34 6.68 -28.27 7.19
C LEU A 34 8.07 -28.74 6.70
N ALA A 35 9.08 -27.86 6.72
CA ALA A 35 10.44 -28.22 6.32
C ALA A 35 11.01 -29.37 7.19
N TYR A 36 10.78 -29.33 8.50
CA TYR A 36 11.17 -30.39 9.42
C TYR A 36 10.45 -31.71 9.12
N ALA A 37 9.15 -31.67 8.84
CA ALA A 37 8.36 -32.85 8.51
C ALA A 37 8.85 -33.52 7.21
N LEU A 38 9.04 -32.74 6.14
CA LEU A 38 9.55 -33.24 4.85
C LEU A 38 10.94 -33.87 5.00
N ARG A 39 11.86 -33.18 5.67
CA ARG A 39 13.21 -33.70 5.96
C ARG A 39 13.16 -35.00 6.74
N THR A 40 12.25 -35.11 7.72
CA THR A 40 12.09 -36.32 8.53
C THR A 40 11.58 -37.50 7.71
N ILE A 41 10.61 -37.27 6.80
CA ILE A 41 10.06 -38.30 5.91
C ILE A 41 11.17 -38.88 5.03
N GLU A 42 12.00 -38.04 4.43
CA GLU A 42 13.10 -38.46 3.55
C GLU A 42 14.21 -39.18 4.33
N GLN A 43 14.72 -38.59 5.42
CA GLN A 43 15.85 -39.14 6.18
C GLN A 43 15.53 -40.49 6.80
N ARG A 44 14.30 -40.67 7.28
CA ARG A 44 13.85 -41.93 7.89
C ARG A 44 13.21 -42.88 6.87
N LYS A 45 13.16 -42.51 5.59
CA LYS A 45 12.54 -43.29 4.50
C LYS A 45 11.11 -43.75 4.82
N LEU A 46 10.32 -42.86 5.43
CA LEU A 46 8.96 -43.19 5.90
C LEU A 46 7.94 -43.27 4.75
N ALA A 47 8.18 -42.52 3.67
CA ALA A 47 7.41 -42.52 2.44
C ALA A 47 8.25 -41.87 1.32
N THR A 48 7.82 -42.04 0.07
CA THR A 48 8.38 -41.30 -1.08
C THR A 48 7.58 -40.02 -1.29
N LEU A 49 8.24 -38.87 -1.20
CA LEU A 49 7.63 -37.59 -1.58
C LEU A 49 7.44 -37.55 -3.09
N THR A 50 6.23 -37.23 -3.55
CA THR A 50 5.88 -37.21 -4.98
C THR A 50 4.75 -36.19 -5.23
N ASN A 51 4.54 -35.85 -6.50
CA ASN A 51 3.39 -35.07 -6.95
C ASN A 51 2.41 -35.96 -7.72
N TYR A 52 1.19 -35.47 -7.98
CA TYR A 52 0.17 -36.26 -8.67
C TYR A 52 0.61 -36.72 -10.06
N GLY A 53 1.27 -35.87 -10.85
CA GLY A 53 1.72 -36.23 -12.21
C GLY A 53 2.69 -37.41 -12.21
N GLN A 54 3.71 -37.37 -11.37
CA GLN A 54 4.69 -38.44 -11.25
C GLN A 54 4.07 -39.74 -10.71
N TYR A 55 3.15 -39.64 -9.75
CA TYR A 55 2.45 -40.82 -9.22
C TYR A 55 1.57 -41.47 -10.30
N LEU A 56 0.77 -40.68 -11.02
CA LEU A 56 -0.16 -41.17 -12.05
C LEU A 56 0.55 -41.73 -13.29
N GLU A 57 1.75 -41.24 -13.62
CA GLU A 57 2.59 -41.81 -14.69
C GLU A 57 3.07 -43.23 -14.35
N ARG A 58 3.38 -43.49 -13.07
CA ARG A 58 3.85 -44.80 -12.59
C ARG A 58 2.71 -45.75 -12.25
N TYR A 59 1.60 -45.21 -11.79
CA TYR A 59 0.43 -45.94 -11.31
C TYR A 59 -0.83 -45.34 -11.94
N PRO A 60 -1.14 -45.69 -13.21
CA PRO A 60 -2.34 -45.22 -13.88
C PRO A 60 -3.63 -45.60 -13.12
N PRO A 61 -4.68 -44.78 -13.17
CA PRO A 61 -5.93 -45.06 -12.46
C PRO A 61 -6.66 -46.27 -13.09
N GLU A 62 -6.95 -47.27 -12.26
CA GLU A 62 -7.68 -48.48 -12.67
C GLU A 62 -9.16 -48.48 -12.24
N HIS A 63 -9.57 -47.49 -11.44
CA HIS A 63 -10.89 -47.41 -10.84
C HIS A 63 -11.62 -46.17 -11.32
N LEU A 64 -12.91 -46.33 -11.62
CA LEU A 64 -13.83 -45.22 -11.84
C LEU A 64 -14.51 -44.88 -10.52
N VAL A 65 -14.63 -43.59 -10.25
CA VAL A 65 -15.36 -43.05 -9.10
C VAL A 65 -16.38 -42.04 -9.61
N GLU A 66 -17.57 -42.08 -9.03
CA GLU A 66 -18.59 -41.06 -9.24
C GLU A 66 -18.42 -39.99 -8.16
N LEU A 67 -18.36 -38.72 -8.58
CA LEU A 67 -18.28 -37.60 -7.66
C LEU A 67 -19.68 -37.17 -7.28
N HIS A 68 -19.90 -36.95 -5.98
CA HIS A 68 -21.10 -36.27 -5.53
C HIS A 68 -21.00 -34.79 -5.93
N GLU A 69 -21.81 -34.39 -6.90
CA GLU A 69 -21.85 -33.04 -7.44
C GLU A 69 -22.14 -31.98 -6.37
N ASN A 70 -21.70 -30.74 -6.62
CA ASN A 70 -21.91 -29.60 -5.72
C ASN A 70 -21.36 -29.81 -4.30
N THR A 71 -20.30 -30.62 -4.15
CA THR A 71 -19.57 -30.76 -2.89
C THR A 71 -18.46 -29.72 -2.76
N SER A 72 -17.98 -29.49 -1.54
CA SER A 72 -16.77 -28.69 -1.31
C SER A 72 -15.99 -29.25 -0.12
N TRP A 73 -14.70 -28.95 -0.10
CA TRP A 73 -13.81 -29.33 1.01
C TRP A 73 -14.02 -28.49 2.29
N SER A 74 -14.69 -27.33 2.20
CA SER A 74 -14.72 -26.32 3.26
C SER A 74 -16.14 -25.94 3.71
N CYS A 75 -17.17 -26.62 3.20
CA CYS A 75 -18.54 -26.49 3.67
C CYS A 75 -19.22 -27.87 3.70
N ALA A 76 -19.72 -28.25 4.88
CA ALA A 76 -20.44 -29.51 5.07
C ALA A 76 -21.76 -29.59 4.28
N HIS A 77 -22.25 -28.45 3.78
CA HIS A 77 -23.47 -28.32 2.99
C HIS A 77 -23.17 -28.19 1.48
N GLY A 78 -22.04 -28.72 1.03
CA GLY A 78 -21.63 -28.65 -0.38
C GLY A 78 -21.17 -27.26 -0.78
N VAL A 79 -21.77 -26.67 -1.81
CA VAL A 79 -21.45 -25.31 -2.29
C VAL A 79 -22.36 -24.22 -1.71
N GLU A 80 -23.23 -24.56 -0.75
CA GLU A 80 -24.21 -23.63 -0.21
C GLU A 80 -23.58 -22.43 0.51
N ARG A 81 -22.33 -22.52 0.98
CA ARG A 81 -21.56 -21.37 1.49
C ARG A 81 -21.54 -20.20 0.50
N TRP A 82 -21.49 -20.45 -0.80
CA TRP A 82 -21.41 -19.42 -1.85
C TRP A 82 -22.76 -19.09 -2.49
N ARG A 83 -23.85 -19.55 -1.88
CA ARG A 83 -25.20 -19.43 -2.44
C ARG A 83 -26.25 -19.00 -1.42
N SER A 84 -26.27 -19.58 -0.23
CA SER A 84 -27.37 -19.42 0.73
C SER A 84 -26.89 -19.28 2.18
N ASP A 85 -27.85 -19.07 3.08
CA ASP A 85 -27.63 -19.04 4.53
C ASP A 85 -27.47 -20.46 5.11
N CYS A 86 -26.36 -21.12 4.76
CA CYS A 86 -26.05 -22.47 5.25
C CYS A 86 -25.43 -22.47 6.66
N GLY A 87 -25.37 -21.31 7.33
CA GLY A 87 -24.76 -21.11 8.65
C GLY A 87 -23.22 -21.24 8.73
N CYS A 88 -22.56 -21.67 7.65
CA CYS A 88 -21.10 -21.74 7.61
C CYS A 88 -20.51 -20.33 7.42
N GLN A 89 -19.78 -19.84 8.42
CA GLN A 89 -19.14 -18.52 8.40
C GLN A 89 -17.85 -18.49 9.20
N THR A 90 -17.01 -17.51 8.88
CA THR A 90 -15.82 -17.13 9.66
C THR A 90 -15.94 -15.65 10.01
N GLY A 91 -15.53 -15.27 11.23
CA GLY A 91 -15.55 -13.88 11.67
C GLY A 91 -16.97 -13.31 11.78
N GLY A 92 -17.62 -13.50 12.93
CA GLY A 92 -18.96 -12.97 13.19
C GLY A 92 -19.28 -12.94 14.69
N LYS A 93 -20.41 -12.33 15.04
CA LYS A 93 -20.91 -12.27 16.43
C LYS A 93 -22.12 -13.18 16.61
N PRO A 94 -22.46 -13.58 17.86
CA PRO A 94 -23.72 -14.24 18.14
C PRO A 94 -24.90 -13.47 17.53
N GLY A 95 -25.77 -14.17 16.80
CA GLY A 95 -26.92 -13.60 16.11
C GLY A 95 -26.69 -13.14 14.67
N TRP A 96 -25.45 -13.16 14.16
CA TRP A 96 -25.18 -12.88 12.74
C TRP A 96 -25.59 -14.02 11.83
N HIS A 97 -26.03 -13.68 10.62
CA HIS A 97 -26.60 -14.60 9.64
C HIS A 97 -26.06 -14.36 8.21
N GLN A 98 -26.26 -15.33 7.32
CA GLN A 98 -25.77 -15.28 5.94
C GLN A 98 -26.89 -15.08 4.91
N ARG A 99 -28.05 -14.58 5.35
CA ARG A 99 -29.22 -14.30 4.49
C ARG A 99 -28.95 -13.37 3.31
N TRP A 100 -27.90 -12.55 3.39
CA TRP A 100 -27.48 -11.67 2.30
C TRP A 100 -26.84 -12.41 1.11
N ARG A 101 -26.35 -13.65 1.29
CA ARG A 101 -25.61 -14.38 0.26
C ARG A 101 -26.44 -14.67 -0.99
N GLN A 102 -27.69 -15.10 -0.79
CA GLN A 102 -28.59 -15.41 -1.90
C GLN A 102 -28.98 -14.15 -2.68
N PRO A 103 -29.50 -13.08 -2.06
CA PRO A 103 -29.82 -11.84 -2.76
C PRO A 103 -28.61 -11.20 -3.45
N LEU A 104 -27.42 -11.26 -2.82
CA LEU A 104 -26.18 -10.82 -3.47
C LEU A 104 -25.89 -11.63 -4.73
N ARG A 105 -25.96 -12.96 -4.64
CA ARG A 105 -25.71 -13.84 -5.79
C ARG A 105 -26.71 -13.57 -6.92
N GLU A 106 -28.00 -13.44 -6.60
CA GLU A 106 -29.06 -13.11 -7.55
C GLU A 106 -28.85 -11.74 -8.22
N ALA A 107 -28.37 -10.73 -7.47
CA ALA A 107 -28.02 -9.42 -8.02
C ALA A 107 -26.87 -9.50 -9.02
N LEU A 108 -25.84 -10.31 -8.72
CA LEU A 108 -24.69 -10.52 -9.60
C LEU A 108 -25.04 -11.38 -10.82
N ASP A 109 -25.92 -12.38 -10.66
CA ASP A 109 -26.40 -13.21 -11.78
C ASP A 109 -27.20 -12.35 -12.76
N TRP A 110 -28.11 -11.50 -12.26
CA TRP A 110 -28.82 -10.53 -13.09
C TRP A 110 -27.86 -9.58 -13.81
N LEU A 111 -26.91 -8.99 -13.08
CA LEU A 111 -25.94 -8.07 -13.68
C LEU A 111 -25.10 -8.76 -14.77
N ARG A 112 -24.65 -10.00 -14.52
CA ARG A 112 -23.92 -10.81 -15.52
C ARG A 112 -24.75 -10.93 -16.79
N ASP A 113 -26.02 -11.33 -16.69
CA ASP A 113 -26.85 -11.59 -17.86
C ASP A 113 -27.10 -10.31 -18.68
N GLU A 114 -27.27 -9.17 -18.02
CA GLU A 114 -27.36 -7.86 -18.68
C GLU A 114 -26.04 -7.46 -19.37
N LEU A 115 -24.91 -7.71 -18.73
CA LEU A 115 -23.57 -7.44 -19.27
C LEU A 115 -23.23 -8.33 -20.47
N VAL A 116 -23.71 -9.58 -20.47
CA VAL A 116 -23.58 -10.49 -21.62
C VAL A 116 -24.27 -9.92 -22.85
N GLN A 117 -25.52 -9.44 -22.70
CA GLN A 117 -26.24 -8.81 -23.82
C GLN A 117 -25.51 -7.58 -24.37
N VAL A 118 -25.00 -6.72 -23.49
CA VAL A 118 -24.20 -5.54 -23.91
C VAL A 118 -22.95 -5.98 -24.65
N PHE A 119 -22.24 -6.98 -24.12
CA PHE A 119 -21.01 -7.46 -24.71
C PHE A 119 -21.23 -8.05 -26.09
N GLU A 120 -22.20 -8.95 -26.27
CA GLU A 120 -22.49 -9.57 -27.57
C GLU A 120 -22.87 -8.52 -28.60
N GLN A 121 -23.82 -7.62 -28.27
CA GLN A 121 -24.32 -6.61 -29.21
C GLN A 121 -23.24 -5.63 -29.69
N GLU A 122 -22.36 -5.18 -28.79
CA GLU A 122 -21.33 -4.20 -29.11
C GLU A 122 -20.06 -4.85 -29.67
N ALA A 123 -19.67 -6.03 -29.18
CA ALA A 123 -18.46 -6.72 -29.62
C ALA A 123 -18.61 -7.38 -31.00
N GLU A 124 -19.79 -7.92 -31.34
CA GLU A 124 -20.01 -8.54 -32.66
C GLU A 124 -19.79 -7.55 -33.82
N ARG A 125 -19.97 -6.25 -33.58
CA ARG A 125 -19.71 -5.20 -34.57
C ARG A 125 -18.22 -5.02 -34.88
N LEU A 126 -17.34 -5.44 -33.97
CA LEU A 126 -15.90 -5.16 -34.01
C LEU A 126 -15.04 -6.43 -34.09
N LEU A 127 -15.47 -7.54 -33.50
CA LEU A 127 -14.71 -8.78 -33.30
C LEU A 127 -15.30 -9.96 -34.07
N ASN A 128 -14.42 -10.82 -34.61
CA ASN A 128 -14.78 -12.03 -35.37
C ASN A 128 -15.64 -12.98 -34.53
N ASP A 129 -15.15 -13.29 -33.33
CA ASP A 129 -15.82 -14.09 -32.31
C ASP A 129 -15.59 -13.41 -30.95
N PRO A 130 -16.61 -12.72 -30.38
CA PRO A 130 -16.48 -12.04 -29.11
C PRO A 130 -16.05 -12.95 -27.94
N TRP A 131 -16.57 -14.18 -27.89
CA TRP A 131 -16.35 -15.09 -26.77
C TRP A 131 -14.96 -15.71 -26.82
N GLN A 132 -14.49 -16.11 -28.01
CA GLN A 132 -13.11 -16.53 -28.21
C GLN A 132 -12.13 -15.38 -27.93
N ALA A 133 -12.43 -14.15 -28.37
CA ALA A 133 -11.60 -12.99 -28.07
C ALA A 133 -11.51 -12.71 -26.56
N ARG A 134 -12.61 -12.91 -25.82
CA ARG A 134 -12.65 -12.82 -24.36
C ARG A 134 -11.78 -13.88 -23.67
N ASP A 135 -11.73 -15.11 -24.17
CA ASP A 135 -10.85 -16.14 -23.62
C ASP A 135 -9.37 -15.86 -23.96
N ASP A 136 -9.09 -15.48 -25.20
CA ASP A 136 -7.75 -15.14 -25.67
C ASP A 136 -7.20 -13.86 -25.01
N TYR A 137 -8.07 -13.04 -24.40
CA TYR A 137 -7.68 -11.78 -23.76
C TYR A 137 -6.69 -11.97 -22.59
N ILE A 138 -6.57 -13.20 -22.05
CA ILE A 138 -5.52 -13.53 -21.07
C ILE A 138 -4.12 -13.16 -21.59
N ALA A 139 -3.87 -13.28 -22.90
CA ALA A 139 -2.60 -12.90 -23.50
C ALA A 139 -2.29 -11.40 -23.32
N VAL A 140 -3.32 -10.54 -23.40
CA VAL A 140 -3.19 -9.09 -23.17
C VAL A 140 -3.09 -8.80 -21.67
N ILE A 141 -3.81 -9.54 -20.83
CA ILE A 141 -3.73 -9.36 -19.37
C ILE A 141 -2.32 -9.63 -18.86
N LEU A 142 -1.65 -10.67 -19.38
CA LEU A 142 -0.30 -11.08 -19.01
C LEU A 142 0.78 -10.15 -19.60
N ASP A 143 0.54 -9.60 -20.79
CA ASP A 143 1.43 -8.60 -21.42
C ASP A 143 0.61 -7.48 -22.09
N ARG A 144 0.61 -6.30 -21.46
CA ARG A 144 -0.07 -5.10 -21.98
C ARG A 144 0.81 -4.22 -22.86
N SER A 145 1.93 -4.73 -23.37
CA SER A 145 2.77 -3.98 -24.29
C SER A 145 1.97 -3.53 -25.53
N PRO A 146 2.22 -2.33 -26.07
CA PRO A 146 1.50 -1.84 -27.25
C PRO A 146 1.55 -2.82 -28.43
N ALA A 147 2.68 -3.49 -28.63
CA ALA A 147 2.87 -4.48 -29.69
C ALA A 147 2.02 -5.75 -29.49
N ASN A 148 1.84 -6.20 -28.25
CA ASN A 148 0.98 -7.36 -27.97
C ASN A 148 -0.50 -7.02 -28.13
N VAL A 149 -0.92 -5.83 -27.66
CA VAL A 149 -2.27 -5.31 -27.87
C VAL A 149 -2.58 -5.19 -29.36
N GLU A 150 -1.69 -4.58 -30.14
CA GLU A 150 -1.87 -4.44 -31.59
C GLU A 150 -2.04 -5.80 -32.28
N ARG A 151 -1.18 -6.78 -31.95
CA ARG A 151 -1.26 -8.14 -32.49
C ARG A 151 -2.56 -8.84 -32.13
N PHE A 152 -3.01 -8.70 -30.88
CA PHE A 152 -4.28 -9.24 -30.42
C PHE A 152 -5.44 -8.65 -31.23
N ILE A 153 -5.48 -7.31 -31.37
CA ILE A 153 -6.53 -6.64 -32.14
C ILE A 153 -6.52 -7.08 -33.61
N GLN A 154 -5.35 -7.14 -34.25
CA GLN A 154 -5.21 -7.59 -35.64
C GLN A 154 -5.75 -9.01 -35.86
N ARG A 155 -5.58 -9.90 -34.87
CA ARG A 155 -6.08 -11.29 -34.94
C ARG A 155 -7.59 -11.38 -34.70
N GLN A 156 -8.12 -10.61 -33.75
CA GLN A 156 -9.50 -10.77 -33.28
C GLN A 156 -10.50 -9.88 -34.03
N ALA A 157 -10.08 -8.76 -34.61
CA ALA A 157 -10.97 -7.80 -35.24
C ALA A 157 -11.50 -8.28 -36.60
N ARG A 158 -12.75 -7.93 -36.92
CA ARG A 158 -13.38 -8.21 -38.24
C ARG A 158 -12.79 -7.40 -39.38
N ARG A 159 -12.26 -6.24 -39.04
CA ARG A 159 -11.73 -5.24 -39.96
C ARG A 159 -10.62 -4.47 -39.27
N ARG A 160 -9.88 -3.67 -40.03
CA ARG A 160 -8.99 -2.67 -39.44
C ARG A 160 -9.82 -1.68 -38.61
N LEU A 161 -9.47 -1.55 -37.33
CA LEU A 161 -10.14 -0.68 -36.37
C LEU A 161 -9.41 0.67 -36.30
N ALA A 162 -10.19 1.74 -36.09
CA ALA A 162 -9.64 3.03 -35.68
C ALA A 162 -9.30 3.01 -34.19
N ASP A 163 -8.47 3.95 -33.71
CA ASP A 163 -8.03 3.99 -32.30
C ASP A 163 -9.20 4.01 -31.31
N ALA A 164 -10.29 4.74 -31.63
CA ALA A 164 -11.49 4.76 -30.80
C ALA A 164 -12.20 3.40 -30.73
N ASP A 165 -12.25 2.66 -31.85
CA ASP A 165 -12.81 1.30 -31.90
C ASP A 165 -11.92 0.32 -31.11
N VAL A 166 -10.60 0.51 -31.11
CA VAL A 166 -9.68 -0.30 -30.28
C VAL A 166 -9.94 -0.07 -28.80
N VAL A 167 -10.09 1.19 -28.37
CA VAL A 167 -10.46 1.53 -26.99
C VAL A 167 -11.79 0.88 -26.62
N GLN A 168 -12.78 0.91 -27.51
CA GLN A 168 -14.08 0.28 -27.32
C GLN A 168 -13.94 -1.24 -27.11
N VAL A 169 -13.17 -1.94 -27.95
CA VAL A 169 -12.88 -3.37 -27.79
C VAL A 169 -12.25 -3.66 -26.42
N LEU A 170 -11.23 -2.90 -26.03
CA LEU A 170 -10.56 -3.12 -24.75
C LEU A 170 -11.49 -2.86 -23.56
N LYS A 171 -12.37 -1.85 -23.64
CA LYS A 171 -13.42 -1.62 -22.63
C LYS A 171 -14.40 -2.78 -22.52
N LEU A 172 -14.83 -3.35 -23.65
CA LEU A 172 -15.71 -4.53 -23.70
C LEU A 172 -15.06 -5.77 -23.09
N LEU A 173 -13.76 -5.98 -23.32
CA LEU A 173 -13.00 -7.10 -22.75
C LEU A 173 -12.74 -6.90 -21.25
N GLU A 174 -12.44 -5.68 -20.79
CA GLU A 174 -12.37 -5.36 -19.36
C GLU A 174 -13.74 -5.48 -18.67
N LEU A 175 -14.85 -5.19 -19.36
CA LEU A 175 -16.20 -5.39 -18.85
C LEU A 175 -16.42 -6.88 -18.52
N GLN A 176 -16.10 -7.78 -19.44
CA GLN A 176 -16.20 -9.23 -19.20
C GLN A 176 -15.22 -9.72 -18.13
N ARG A 177 -14.00 -9.17 -18.09
CA ARG A 177 -13.06 -9.46 -17.00
C ARG A 177 -13.66 -9.10 -15.64
N HIS A 178 -14.26 -7.92 -15.50
CA HIS A 178 -14.89 -7.51 -14.24
C HIS A 178 -16.15 -8.34 -13.91
N ALA A 179 -16.90 -8.79 -14.92
CA ALA A 179 -18.01 -9.73 -14.74
C ALA A 179 -17.53 -11.09 -14.18
N LEU A 180 -16.32 -11.54 -14.49
CA LEU A 180 -15.71 -12.72 -13.86
C LEU A 180 -15.23 -12.41 -12.44
N LEU A 181 -14.53 -11.28 -12.25
CA LEU A 181 -13.93 -10.90 -10.96
C LEU A 181 -14.97 -10.69 -9.86
N MET A 182 -16.19 -10.23 -10.18
CA MET A 182 -17.26 -10.08 -9.19
C MET A 182 -17.76 -11.41 -8.60
N TYR A 183 -17.31 -12.57 -9.12
CA TYR A 183 -17.55 -13.89 -8.53
C TYR A 183 -16.37 -14.45 -7.73
N THR A 184 -15.42 -13.60 -7.32
CA THR A 184 -14.33 -14.02 -6.43
C THR A 184 -14.89 -14.62 -5.14
N SER A 185 -14.65 -15.92 -4.91
CA SER A 185 -15.37 -16.72 -3.93
C SER A 185 -15.17 -16.28 -2.47
N CYS A 186 -14.07 -15.59 -2.16
CA CYS A 186 -13.77 -15.06 -0.82
C CYS A 186 -14.86 -14.14 -0.28
N ALA A 187 -15.59 -13.45 -1.16
CA ALA A 187 -16.69 -12.57 -0.78
C ALA A 187 -17.81 -13.27 0.00
N TRP A 188 -18.03 -14.58 -0.20
CA TRP A 188 -19.04 -15.33 0.54
C TRP A 188 -18.50 -16.02 1.78
N PHE A 189 -17.19 -15.97 2.05
CA PHE A 189 -16.59 -16.79 3.10
C PHE A 189 -16.89 -16.27 4.51
N PHE A 190 -16.90 -14.95 4.67
CA PHE A 190 -17.10 -14.26 5.94
C PHE A 190 -18.57 -13.98 6.24
N ALA A 191 -18.84 -13.48 7.44
CA ALA A 191 -20.20 -13.31 7.93
C ALA A 191 -20.95 -12.10 7.37
N GLU A 192 -20.23 -11.06 6.92
CA GLU A 192 -20.77 -9.72 6.71
C GLU A 192 -20.62 -9.19 5.27
N ILE A 193 -21.71 -8.65 4.72
CA ILE A 193 -21.76 -8.08 3.37
C ILE A 193 -20.95 -6.78 3.25
N SER A 194 -20.77 -6.02 4.33
CA SER A 194 -19.88 -4.85 4.34
C SER A 194 -18.40 -5.19 4.54
N GLY A 195 -18.03 -6.48 4.55
CA GLY A 195 -16.64 -6.94 4.65
C GLY A 195 -15.81 -6.57 3.41
N ILE A 196 -14.49 -6.51 3.57
CA ILE A 196 -13.57 -6.03 2.50
C ILE A 196 -13.66 -6.90 1.24
N GLU A 197 -13.85 -8.20 1.38
CA GLU A 197 -13.94 -9.15 0.27
C GLU A 197 -15.21 -8.91 -0.55
N THR A 198 -16.34 -8.68 0.15
CA THR A 198 -17.63 -8.43 -0.49
C THR A 198 -17.66 -7.04 -1.14
N VAL A 199 -17.11 -6.03 -0.46
CA VAL A 199 -16.93 -4.69 -1.04
C VAL A 199 -16.06 -4.75 -2.30
N GLN A 200 -15.02 -5.58 -2.31
CA GLN A 200 -14.16 -5.74 -3.49
C GLN A 200 -14.90 -6.32 -4.70
N ILE A 201 -15.77 -7.32 -4.53
CA ILE A 201 -16.55 -7.85 -5.66
C ILE A 201 -17.62 -6.87 -6.14
N LEU A 202 -18.20 -6.09 -5.22
CA LEU A 202 -19.13 -5.02 -5.57
C LEU A 202 -18.41 -3.88 -6.30
N ALA A 203 -17.14 -3.62 -6.00
CA ALA A 203 -16.30 -2.68 -6.77
C ALA A 203 -16.05 -3.18 -8.19
N TYR A 204 -15.85 -4.50 -8.38
CA TYR A 204 -15.79 -5.07 -9.73
C TYR A 204 -17.14 -4.94 -10.46
N ALA A 205 -18.26 -5.19 -9.80
CA ALA A 205 -19.60 -4.98 -10.36
C ALA A 205 -19.83 -3.52 -10.75
N GLY A 206 -19.48 -2.56 -9.88
CA GLY A 206 -19.57 -1.13 -10.16
C GLY A 206 -18.71 -0.70 -11.35
N ARG A 207 -17.50 -1.27 -11.50
CA ARG A 207 -16.64 -1.02 -12.66
C ARG A 207 -17.23 -1.62 -13.95
N ALA A 208 -17.83 -2.80 -13.89
CA ALA A 208 -18.52 -3.40 -15.04
C ALA A 208 -19.73 -2.56 -15.48
N ILE A 209 -20.53 -2.06 -14.53
CA ILE A 209 -21.65 -1.13 -14.79
C ILE A 209 -21.16 0.15 -15.45
N GLN A 210 -20.05 0.73 -14.95
CA GLN A 210 -19.45 1.92 -15.54
C GLN A 210 -19.03 1.67 -16.99
N LEU A 211 -18.32 0.58 -17.25
CA LEU A 211 -17.88 0.21 -18.61
C LEU A 211 -19.08 -0.03 -19.53
N ALA A 212 -20.12 -0.72 -19.06
CA ALA A 212 -21.34 -0.97 -19.83
C ALA A 212 -22.01 0.33 -20.27
N ARG A 213 -22.10 1.32 -19.36
CA ARG A 213 -22.63 2.64 -19.67
C ARG A 213 -21.76 3.39 -20.67
N GLU A 214 -20.43 3.31 -20.55
CA GLU A 214 -19.50 3.97 -21.46
C GLU A 214 -19.55 3.39 -22.88
N VAL A 215 -19.70 2.07 -23.01
CA VAL A 215 -19.68 1.39 -24.33
C VAL A 215 -21.03 1.35 -25.02
N SER A 216 -22.14 1.36 -24.28
CA SER A 216 -23.49 1.17 -24.84
C SER A 216 -24.52 2.24 -24.45
N GLY A 217 -24.20 3.09 -23.47
CA GLY A 217 -25.16 4.03 -22.88
C GLY A 217 -26.20 3.39 -21.95
N ARG A 218 -26.19 2.07 -21.77
CA ARG A 218 -27.17 1.35 -20.92
C ARG A 218 -26.99 1.73 -19.45
N GLU A 219 -28.10 2.05 -18.78
CA GLU A 219 -28.16 2.33 -17.35
C GLU A 219 -28.52 1.02 -16.62
N LEU A 220 -27.58 0.48 -15.83
CA LEU A 220 -27.74 -0.80 -15.11
C LEU A 220 -27.64 -0.63 -13.59
N GLU A 221 -27.22 0.54 -13.10
CA GLU A 221 -26.96 0.77 -11.68
C GLU A 221 -28.25 0.75 -10.87
N THR A 222 -29.33 1.34 -11.39
CA THR A 222 -30.62 1.37 -10.68
C THR A 222 -31.14 -0.04 -10.41
N GLY A 223 -31.22 -0.89 -11.45
CA GLY A 223 -31.70 -2.27 -11.32
C GLY A 223 -30.80 -3.16 -10.45
N PHE A 224 -29.50 -2.89 -10.43
CA PHE A 224 -28.54 -3.56 -9.54
C PHE A 224 -28.77 -3.18 -8.08
N LEU A 225 -28.93 -1.88 -7.79
CA LEU A 225 -29.16 -1.37 -6.44
C LEU A 225 -30.50 -1.83 -5.85
N GLU A 226 -31.53 -1.99 -6.67
CA GLU A 226 -32.83 -2.55 -6.25
C GLU A 226 -32.70 -4.00 -5.75
N ARG A 227 -31.88 -4.82 -6.42
CA ARG A 227 -31.62 -6.21 -6.02
C ARG A 227 -30.72 -6.27 -4.79
N LEU A 228 -29.66 -5.46 -4.75
CA LEU A 228 -28.79 -5.37 -3.57
C LEU A 228 -29.52 -4.90 -2.30
N ALA A 229 -30.61 -4.15 -2.43
CA ALA A 229 -31.45 -3.77 -1.29
C ALA A 229 -32.07 -4.99 -0.57
N GLN A 230 -32.17 -6.14 -1.24
CA GLN A 230 -32.67 -7.39 -0.64
C GLN A 230 -31.61 -8.13 0.20
N ALA A 231 -30.35 -7.68 0.20
CA ALA A 231 -29.26 -8.32 0.92
C ALA A 231 -29.04 -7.65 2.30
N PRO A 232 -29.54 -8.20 3.42
CA PRO A 232 -29.45 -7.54 4.73
C PRO A 232 -28.05 -7.59 5.33
N SER A 233 -27.56 -6.47 5.85
CA SER A 233 -26.31 -6.41 6.62
C SER A 233 -26.52 -6.83 8.08
N ASN A 234 -25.50 -7.42 8.70
CA ASN A 234 -25.48 -7.66 10.16
C ASN A 234 -25.03 -6.42 10.95
N LEU A 235 -24.76 -5.29 10.27
CA LEU A 235 -24.34 -4.02 10.86
C LEU A 235 -25.27 -2.86 10.43
N PRO A 236 -26.57 -2.94 10.75
CA PRO A 236 -27.57 -1.98 10.25
C PRO A 236 -27.28 -0.52 10.63
N GLN A 237 -26.59 -0.28 11.74
CA GLN A 237 -26.18 1.08 12.14
C GLN A 237 -25.15 1.74 11.20
N HIS A 238 -24.48 0.96 10.35
CA HIS A 238 -23.52 1.44 9.37
C HIS A 238 -24.07 1.33 7.94
N THR A 239 -24.60 0.15 7.61
CA THR A 239 -25.17 -0.19 6.31
C THR A 239 -26.36 -1.10 6.57
N GLU A 240 -27.57 -0.73 6.14
CA GLU A 240 -28.76 -1.57 6.38
C GLU A 240 -28.79 -2.75 5.40
N THR A 241 -28.48 -2.47 4.13
CA THR A 241 -28.57 -3.43 3.04
C THR A 241 -27.33 -3.39 2.14
N GLY A 242 -27.21 -4.34 1.21
CA GLY A 242 -26.19 -4.33 0.15
C GLY A 242 -26.23 -3.06 -0.70
N ARG A 243 -27.39 -2.40 -0.82
CA ARG A 243 -27.52 -1.09 -1.47
C ARG A 243 -26.69 -0.03 -0.74
N ASP A 244 -26.76 0.01 0.59
CA ASP A 244 -26.00 0.95 1.41
C ASP A 244 -24.50 0.66 1.33
N VAL A 245 -24.12 -0.62 1.34
CA VAL A 245 -22.73 -1.05 1.14
C VAL A 245 -22.21 -0.50 -0.18
N TYR A 246 -22.94 -0.69 -1.28
CA TYR A 246 -22.53 -0.17 -2.58
C TYR A 246 -22.43 1.37 -2.58
N LEU A 247 -23.46 2.08 -2.12
CA LEU A 247 -23.49 3.54 -2.19
C LEU A 247 -22.44 4.20 -1.28
N LYS A 248 -22.18 3.64 -0.09
CA LYS A 248 -21.26 4.23 0.88
C LYS A 248 -19.81 3.78 0.69
N LEU A 249 -19.59 2.53 0.29
CA LEU A 249 -18.24 1.93 0.27
C LEU A 249 -17.70 1.67 -1.13
N VAL A 250 -18.56 1.57 -2.15
CA VAL A 250 -18.15 1.26 -3.53
C VAL A 250 -18.23 2.48 -4.44
N LYS A 251 -19.38 3.16 -4.47
CA LYS A 251 -19.61 4.31 -5.35
C LYS A 251 -18.56 5.41 -5.22
N PRO A 252 -18.06 5.77 -4.02
CA PRO A 252 -17.00 6.77 -3.88
C PRO A 252 -15.66 6.37 -4.49
N ALA A 253 -15.42 5.06 -4.68
CA ALA A 253 -14.20 4.54 -5.30
C ALA A 253 -14.28 4.49 -6.83
N VAL A 254 -15.43 4.80 -7.44
CA VAL A 254 -15.59 4.80 -8.90
C VAL A 254 -14.76 5.94 -9.50
N ALA A 255 -13.71 5.55 -10.23
CA ALA A 255 -12.75 6.45 -10.84
C ALA A 255 -13.17 6.87 -12.25
N SER A 256 -13.01 8.17 -12.56
CA SER A 256 -13.04 8.68 -13.93
C SER A 256 -11.69 9.30 -14.30
N LEU A 257 -11.43 9.52 -15.60
CA LEU A 257 -10.26 10.29 -16.02
C LEU A 257 -10.26 11.71 -15.44
N ARG A 258 -11.45 12.32 -15.21
CA ARG A 258 -11.56 13.61 -14.51
C ARG A 258 -11.09 13.52 -13.06
N THR A 259 -11.41 12.42 -12.35
CA THR A 259 -10.92 12.16 -10.97
C THR A 259 -9.40 12.01 -10.94
N VAL A 260 -8.81 11.34 -11.94
CA VAL A 260 -7.35 11.20 -12.08
C VAL A 260 -6.70 12.57 -12.29
N ILE A 261 -7.25 13.38 -13.20
CA ILE A 261 -6.78 14.75 -13.46
C ILE A 261 -6.88 15.61 -12.20
N ALA A 262 -8.01 15.56 -11.48
CA ALA A 262 -8.19 16.33 -10.26
C ALA A 262 -7.20 15.93 -9.16
N THR A 263 -6.96 14.61 -9.01
CA THR A 263 -5.97 14.09 -8.06
C THR A 263 -4.55 14.56 -8.42
N TYR A 264 -4.17 14.47 -9.69
CA TYR A 264 -2.90 15.00 -10.18
C TYR A 264 -2.76 16.52 -9.93
N ALA A 265 -3.80 17.28 -10.28
CA ALA A 265 -3.81 18.73 -10.19
C ALA A 265 -3.66 19.22 -8.73
N ILE A 266 -4.34 18.56 -7.79
CA ILE A 266 -4.20 18.87 -6.36
C ILE A 266 -2.81 18.45 -5.85
N ASP A 267 -2.33 17.27 -6.24
CA ASP A 267 -1.00 16.79 -5.86
C ASP A 267 0.10 17.76 -6.29
N VAL A 268 0.14 18.17 -7.57
CA VAL A 268 1.16 19.13 -8.06
C VAL A 268 0.99 20.54 -7.48
N THR A 269 -0.21 20.90 -7.02
CA THR A 269 -0.43 22.17 -6.31
C THR A 269 0.22 22.15 -4.93
N ILE A 270 0.08 21.03 -4.21
CA ILE A 270 0.67 20.79 -2.88
C ILE A 270 2.18 20.53 -2.97
N GLU A 271 2.63 19.74 -3.95
CA GLU A 271 4.02 19.31 -4.16
C GLU A 271 4.49 19.57 -5.61
N PRO A 272 4.85 20.83 -5.94
CA PRO A 272 5.22 21.22 -7.30
C PRO A 272 6.57 20.66 -7.77
N SER A 273 7.44 20.24 -6.86
CA SER A 273 8.83 19.85 -7.17
C SER A 273 8.93 18.46 -7.82
N SER A 274 7.88 17.65 -7.72
CA SER A 274 7.93 16.22 -8.06
C SER A 274 6.68 15.80 -8.86
N PRO A 275 6.40 16.41 -10.03
CA PRO A 275 5.20 16.06 -10.79
C PRO A 275 5.25 14.60 -11.24
N ARG A 276 4.22 13.85 -10.89
CA ARG A 276 4.11 12.43 -11.22
C ARG A 276 3.81 12.25 -12.71
N LYS A 277 4.48 11.28 -13.32
CA LYS A 277 4.20 10.83 -14.70
C LYS A 277 3.12 9.76 -14.77
N SER A 278 2.73 9.19 -13.63
CA SER A 278 1.70 8.16 -13.56
C SER A 278 1.00 8.14 -12.20
N LEU A 279 -0.26 7.73 -12.22
CA LEU A 279 -1.06 7.48 -11.03
C LEU A 279 -1.75 6.12 -11.18
N GLY A 280 -1.27 5.11 -10.45
CA GLY A 280 -1.73 3.73 -10.63
C GLY A 280 -1.54 3.24 -12.08
N ILE A 281 -2.64 2.92 -12.75
CA ILE A 281 -2.68 2.46 -14.16
C ILE A 281 -2.76 3.60 -15.18
N TYR A 282 -2.74 4.85 -14.75
CA TYR A 282 -2.90 6.01 -15.64
C TYR A 282 -1.56 6.69 -15.90
N ASP A 283 -1.24 6.90 -17.16
CA ASP A 283 -0.15 7.76 -17.61
C ASP A 283 -0.60 9.21 -17.65
N ILE A 284 0.26 10.11 -17.20
CA ILE A 284 -0.02 11.54 -17.07
C ILE A 284 1.06 12.32 -17.80
N GLN A 285 0.64 13.18 -18.72
CA GLN A 285 1.49 14.10 -19.46
C GLN A 285 1.01 15.52 -19.22
N GLU A 286 1.81 16.30 -18.48
CA GLU A 286 1.62 17.73 -18.36
C GLU A 286 2.06 18.44 -19.65
N LEU A 287 1.15 19.23 -20.22
CA LEU A 287 1.38 19.96 -21.47
C LEU A 287 1.70 21.43 -21.21
N ALA A 288 1.11 22.00 -20.16
CA ALA A 288 1.39 23.34 -19.67
C ALA A 288 0.92 23.46 -18.22
N ALA A 289 1.63 24.23 -17.40
CA ALA A 289 1.18 24.58 -16.06
C ALA A 289 1.59 26.02 -15.72
N GLN A 290 0.77 26.70 -14.93
CA GLN A 290 1.08 27.99 -14.35
C GLN A 290 0.54 28.03 -12.93
N ARG A 291 1.31 28.66 -12.03
CA ARG A 291 0.93 28.83 -10.63
C ARG A 291 1.35 30.20 -10.13
N ASP A 292 0.48 30.86 -9.38
CA ASP A 292 0.80 32.09 -8.65
C ASP A 292 0.23 32.00 -7.23
N ARG A 293 0.93 32.62 -6.29
CA ARG A 293 0.54 32.70 -4.88
C ARG A 293 0.39 34.16 -4.48
N ARG A 294 -0.75 34.51 -3.87
CA ARG A 294 -1.04 35.85 -3.36
C ARG A 294 -1.59 35.76 -1.95
N GLY A 295 -0.73 36.11 -0.98
CA GLY A 295 -1.05 35.93 0.44
C GLY A 295 -1.23 34.45 0.78
N ASP A 296 -2.40 34.13 1.33
CA ASP A 296 -2.79 32.78 1.71
C ASP A 296 -3.48 32.00 0.58
N PHE A 297 -3.65 32.62 -0.59
CA PHE A 297 -4.27 31.99 -1.75
C PHE A 297 -3.24 31.54 -2.77
N THR A 298 -3.44 30.33 -3.30
CA THR A 298 -2.67 29.80 -4.42
C THR A 298 -3.63 29.40 -5.54
N LEU A 299 -3.36 29.88 -6.76
CA LEU A 299 -4.06 29.44 -7.95
C LEU A 299 -3.08 28.70 -8.85
N ALA A 300 -3.42 27.48 -9.23
CA ALA A 300 -2.71 26.71 -10.23
C ALA A 300 -3.64 26.38 -11.39
N THR A 301 -3.17 26.49 -12.62
CA THR A 301 -3.89 26.07 -13.82
C THR A 301 -2.99 25.23 -14.69
N GLY A 302 -3.53 24.26 -15.41
CA GLY A 302 -2.73 23.48 -16.35
C GLY A 302 -3.53 22.82 -17.44
N ARG A 303 -2.80 22.37 -18.47
CA ARG A 303 -3.25 21.50 -19.55
C ARG A 303 -2.60 20.15 -19.34
N VAL A 304 -3.39 19.09 -19.34
CA VAL A 304 -2.91 17.74 -19.06
C VAL A 304 -3.56 16.74 -20.00
N ARG A 305 -2.81 15.70 -20.37
CA ARG A 305 -3.32 14.50 -21.00
C ARG A 305 -3.18 13.34 -20.01
N VAL A 306 -4.27 12.63 -19.77
CA VAL A 306 -4.27 11.38 -19.02
C VAL A 306 -4.65 10.24 -19.96
N GLN A 307 -4.02 9.08 -19.80
CA GLN A 307 -4.33 7.88 -20.57
C GLN A 307 -4.35 6.63 -19.68
N SER A 308 -5.35 5.76 -19.86
CA SER A 308 -5.44 4.46 -19.21
C SER A 308 -4.51 3.45 -19.89
N ARG A 309 -3.63 2.79 -19.13
CA ARG A 309 -2.81 1.68 -19.63
C ARG A 309 -3.62 0.40 -19.88
N LEU A 310 -4.84 0.29 -19.34
CA LEU A 310 -5.69 -0.89 -19.53
C LEU A 310 -6.48 -0.82 -20.84
N THR A 311 -7.10 0.33 -21.11
CA THR A 311 -8.05 0.50 -22.21
C THR A 311 -7.53 1.38 -23.33
N GLY A 312 -6.42 2.09 -23.12
CA GLY A 312 -5.90 3.10 -24.05
C GLY A 312 -6.72 4.40 -24.07
N GLU A 313 -7.85 4.46 -23.35
CA GLU A 313 -8.69 5.64 -23.25
C GLU A 313 -7.90 6.85 -22.77
N SER A 314 -8.03 7.98 -23.45
CA SER A 314 -7.31 9.21 -23.13
C SER A 314 -8.23 10.40 -23.06
N LEU A 315 -7.95 11.30 -22.11
CA LEU A 315 -8.60 12.59 -21.96
C LEU A 315 -7.54 13.68 -21.94
N GLN A 316 -7.64 14.61 -22.88
CA GLN A 316 -7.00 15.92 -22.75
C GLN A 316 -7.97 16.88 -22.07
N ALA A 317 -7.46 17.61 -21.09
CA ALA A 317 -8.26 18.48 -20.24
C ALA A 317 -7.46 19.69 -19.79
N ILE A 318 -8.18 20.70 -19.31
CA ILE A 318 -7.62 21.76 -18.50
C ILE A 318 -8.13 21.65 -17.07
N TYR A 319 -7.29 22.06 -16.12
CA TYR A 319 -7.66 22.14 -14.72
C TYR A 319 -7.35 23.53 -14.15
N ALA A 320 -8.08 23.88 -13.10
CA ALA A 320 -7.78 25.01 -12.23
C ALA A 320 -7.95 24.58 -10.77
N VAL A 321 -6.94 24.80 -9.94
CA VAL A 321 -6.94 24.53 -8.51
C VAL A 321 -6.81 25.86 -7.79
N LEU A 322 -7.82 26.17 -6.98
CA LEU A 322 -7.79 27.26 -6.04
C LEU A 322 -7.60 26.68 -4.64
N GLN A 323 -6.52 27.07 -3.99
CA GLN A 323 -6.23 26.73 -2.60
C GLN A 323 -6.43 27.98 -1.74
N SER A 324 -7.34 27.87 -0.77
CA SER A 324 -7.53 28.79 0.35
C SER A 324 -6.96 28.14 1.61
N ASP A 325 -6.16 28.86 2.38
CA ASP A 325 -5.51 28.33 3.58
C ASP A 325 -4.70 27.03 3.30
N SER A 326 -4.35 26.31 4.36
CA SER A 326 -3.54 25.08 4.23
C SER A 326 -4.35 23.84 3.82
N TYR A 327 -5.67 23.88 3.80
CA TYR A 327 -6.51 22.66 3.69
C TYR A 327 -7.75 22.79 2.81
N ASP A 328 -8.17 24.01 2.44
CA ASP A 328 -9.33 24.20 1.58
C ASP A 328 -8.89 24.27 0.12
N LEU A 329 -9.35 23.31 -0.67
CA LEU A 329 -8.90 23.06 -2.03
C LEU A 329 -10.12 22.82 -2.92
N ARG A 330 -10.22 23.64 -3.95
CA ARG A 330 -11.19 23.47 -5.03
C ARG A 330 -10.45 23.21 -6.34
N CYS A 331 -10.65 22.03 -6.93
CA CYS A 331 -10.15 21.69 -8.25
C CYS A 331 -11.30 21.58 -9.25
N SER A 332 -11.26 22.36 -10.32
CA SER A 332 -12.23 22.32 -11.42
C SER A 332 -11.54 21.75 -12.66
N VAL A 333 -12.21 20.82 -13.36
CA VAL A 333 -11.68 20.12 -14.53
C VAL A 333 -12.64 20.27 -15.70
N LYS A 334 -12.15 20.83 -16.82
CA LYS A 334 -12.88 20.99 -18.08
C LYS A 334 -12.21 20.11 -19.14
N GLY A 335 -13.01 19.58 -20.07
CA GLY A 335 -12.50 18.84 -21.23
C GLY A 335 -11.57 19.68 -22.11
N TYR A 336 -11.14 19.10 -23.23
CA TYR A 336 -10.20 19.75 -24.14
C TYR A 336 -10.67 21.15 -24.56
N VAL A 337 -9.73 22.10 -24.48
CA VAL A 337 -9.82 23.41 -25.13
C VAL A 337 -8.52 23.65 -25.90
N ASP A 338 -8.59 24.50 -26.92
CA ASP A 338 -7.39 24.91 -27.65
C ASP A 338 -6.44 25.77 -26.79
N VAL A 339 -5.27 26.07 -27.34
CA VAL A 339 -4.23 26.83 -26.64
C VAL A 339 -4.68 28.27 -26.36
N GLU A 340 -5.47 28.87 -27.27
CA GLU A 340 -5.90 30.26 -27.18
C GLU A 340 -6.97 30.44 -26.10
N GLU A 341 -7.98 29.55 -26.07
CA GLU A 341 -9.01 29.52 -25.04
C GLU A 341 -8.39 29.23 -23.66
N TYR A 342 -7.47 28.26 -23.54
CA TYR A 342 -6.75 28.03 -22.28
C TYR A 342 -6.02 29.29 -21.81
N THR A 343 -5.28 29.95 -22.70
CA THR A 343 -4.52 31.17 -22.40
C THR A 343 -5.46 32.27 -21.91
N ARG A 344 -6.61 32.45 -22.57
CA ARG A 344 -7.63 33.44 -22.20
C ARG A 344 -8.22 33.17 -20.81
N ILE A 345 -8.64 31.93 -20.53
CA ILE A 345 -9.20 31.53 -19.24
C ILE A 345 -8.16 31.72 -18.13
N ARG A 346 -6.94 31.21 -18.36
CA ARG A 346 -5.81 31.35 -17.44
C ARG A 346 -5.55 32.81 -17.10
N ASP A 347 -5.40 33.67 -18.10
CA ASP A 347 -5.05 35.08 -17.89
C ASP A 347 -6.16 35.84 -17.15
N ALA A 348 -7.43 35.53 -17.46
CA ALA A 348 -8.58 36.07 -16.73
C ALA A 348 -8.56 35.66 -15.24
N LEU A 349 -8.34 34.37 -14.94
CA LEU A 349 -8.28 33.88 -13.55
C LEU A 349 -7.12 34.51 -12.77
N PHE A 350 -5.92 34.60 -13.36
CA PHE A 350 -4.77 35.25 -12.71
C PHE A 350 -4.91 36.77 -12.60
N GLN A 351 -5.66 37.42 -13.49
CA GLN A 351 -6.02 38.84 -13.33
C GLN A 351 -6.93 39.06 -12.12
N LEU A 352 -7.96 38.24 -11.95
CA LEU A 352 -8.87 38.29 -10.80
C LEU A 352 -8.14 37.99 -9.48
N LEU A 353 -7.23 37.00 -9.48
CA LEU A 353 -6.38 36.71 -8.32
C LEU A 353 -5.53 37.92 -7.90
N ARG A 354 -4.98 38.66 -8.87
CA ARG A 354 -4.20 39.89 -8.61
C ARG A 354 -5.05 40.99 -7.97
N GLN A 355 -6.34 41.04 -8.28
CA GLN A 355 -7.30 41.97 -7.68
C GLN A 355 -7.79 41.52 -6.29
N ARG A 356 -7.32 40.37 -5.77
CA ARG A 356 -7.64 39.79 -4.45
C ARG A 356 -9.13 39.51 -4.21
N SER A 357 -9.89 39.25 -5.26
CA SER A 357 -11.32 38.95 -5.16
C SER A 357 -11.59 37.44 -5.27
N LEU A 358 -11.58 36.73 -4.13
CA LEU A 358 -11.79 35.28 -4.11
C LEU A 358 -13.15 34.88 -4.70
N THR A 359 -14.20 35.64 -4.34
CA THR A 359 -15.56 35.40 -4.82
C THR A 359 -15.65 35.54 -6.35
N GLU A 360 -14.91 36.49 -6.95
CA GLU A 360 -14.87 36.62 -8.40
C GLU A 360 -14.08 35.50 -9.06
N VAL A 361 -12.98 35.03 -8.44
CA VAL A 361 -12.24 33.86 -8.94
C VAL A 361 -13.14 32.62 -8.92
N VAL A 362 -13.87 32.36 -7.83
CA VAL A 362 -14.80 31.24 -7.72
C VAL A 362 -15.92 31.33 -8.78
N ARG A 363 -16.53 32.51 -8.94
CA ARG A 363 -17.54 32.74 -9.99
C ARG A 363 -16.98 32.52 -11.40
N ALA A 364 -15.74 32.94 -11.65
CA ALA A 364 -15.08 32.71 -12.93
C ALA A 364 -14.77 31.22 -13.16
N LEU A 365 -14.41 30.48 -12.10
CA LEU A 365 -14.27 29.03 -12.18
C LEU A 365 -15.60 28.36 -12.55
N ASP A 366 -16.70 28.71 -11.87
CA ASP A 366 -18.05 28.19 -12.19
C ASP A 366 -18.43 28.51 -13.64
N ALA A 367 -18.19 29.75 -14.10
CA ALA A 367 -18.52 30.19 -15.45
C ALA A 367 -17.71 29.46 -16.55
N HIS A 368 -16.44 29.15 -16.30
CA HIS A 368 -15.57 28.53 -17.30
C HIS A 368 -15.55 26.99 -17.26
N PHE A 369 -15.66 26.39 -16.07
CA PHE A 369 -15.51 24.95 -15.83
C PHE A 369 -16.82 24.26 -15.46
N GLY A 370 -17.87 25.00 -15.11
CA GLY A 370 -19.11 24.49 -14.52
C GLY A 370 -19.07 24.44 -13.00
N GLU A 371 -20.21 24.11 -12.40
CA GLU A 371 -20.40 24.07 -10.94
C GLU A 371 -19.80 22.80 -10.30
N GLU A 372 -19.47 21.78 -11.09
CA GLU A 372 -18.84 20.56 -10.59
C GLU A 372 -17.36 20.80 -10.27
N TYR A 373 -16.95 20.45 -9.05
CA TYR A 373 -15.57 20.52 -8.61
C TYR A 373 -15.19 19.34 -7.70
N PHE A 374 -13.88 19.16 -7.53
CA PHE A 374 -13.26 18.18 -6.66
C PHE A 374 -12.59 18.87 -5.48
N THR A 375 -12.72 18.27 -4.31
CA THR A 375 -11.98 18.59 -3.09
C THR A 375 -11.13 17.37 -2.70
N LEU A 376 -10.38 17.47 -1.60
CA LEU A 376 -9.66 16.33 -1.03
C LEU A 376 -10.57 15.11 -0.80
N SER A 377 -11.85 15.31 -0.46
CA SER A 377 -12.79 14.22 -0.17
C SER A 377 -13.25 13.42 -1.40
N GLN A 378 -13.06 13.95 -2.62
CA GLN A 378 -13.41 13.26 -3.87
C GLN A 378 -12.21 12.61 -4.58
N LEU A 379 -11.02 12.59 -3.96
CA LEU A 379 -9.84 11.93 -4.54
C LEU A 379 -9.81 10.44 -4.21
N PHE A 380 -8.87 9.70 -4.79
CA PHE A 380 -8.67 8.29 -4.41
C PHE A 380 -8.29 8.18 -2.94
N HIS A 381 -8.89 7.23 -2.21
CA HIS A 381 -8.74 7.11 -0.75
C HIS A 381 -7.27 7.12 -0.28
N ASP A 382 -6.38 6.40 -0.96
CA ASP A 382 -4.95 6.38 -0.65
C ASP A 382 -4.29 7.75 -0.85
N GLU A 383 -4.71 8.48 -1.88
CA GLU A 383 -4.25 9.83 -2.16
C GLU A 383 -4.85 10.84 -1.17
N GLN A 384 -6.09 10.68 -0.73
CA GLN A 384 -6.67 11.48 0.36
C GLN A 384 -5.81 11.37 1.62
N ARG A 385 -5.46 10.14 2.01
CA ARG A 385 -4.64 9.87 3.19
C ARG A 385 -3.24 10.46 3.04
N ARG A 386 -2.59 10.23 1.90
CA ARG A 386 -1.23 10.72 1.64
C ARG A 386 -1.18 12.25 1.64
N LEU A 387 -2.05 12.90 0.87
CA LEU A 387 -2.11 14.36 0.77
C LEU A 387 -2.53 15.00 2.10
N GLY A 388 -3.47 14.38 2.82
CA GLY A 388 -3.87 14.81 4.16
C GLY A 388 -2.71 14.80 5.16
N LEU A 389 -1.91 13.74 5.19
CA LEU A 389 -0.71 13.65 6.04
C LEU A 389 0.33 14.71 5.66
N GLN A 390 0.46 15.03 4.37
CA GLN A 390 1.38 16.05 3.87
C GLN A 390 0.96 17.46 4.28
N LEU A 391 -0.32 17.80 4.11
CA LEU A 391 -0.88 19.08 4.56
C LEU A 391 -0.77 19.23 6.09
N LEU A 392 -1.01 18.15 6.83
CA LEU A 392 -0.79 18.12 8.28
C LEU A 392 0.67 18.40 8.63
N ALA A 393 1.63 17.77 7.95
CA ALA A 393 3.05 18.02 8.17
C ALA A 393 3.46 19.49 7.91
N GLN A 394 2.90 20.11 6.86
CA GLN A 394 3.11 21.54 6.57
C GLN A 394 2.54 22.42 7.70
N SER A 395 1.34 22.10 8.19
CA SER A 395 0.71 22.82 9.31
C SER A 395 1.51 22.67 10.60
N LEU A 396 1.99 21.46 10.91
CA LEU A 396 2.82 21.20 12.10
C LEU A 396 4.14 21.97 12.04
N THR A 397 4.74 22.12 10.86
CA THR A 397 5.96 22.92 10.67
C THR A 397 5.72 24.40 11.00
N ARG A 398 4.55 24.95 10.63
CA ARG A 398 4.17 26.32 11.00
C ARG A 398 3.94 26.44 12.50
N ALA A 399 3.18 25.53 13.09
CA ALA A 399 2.93 25.51 14.53
C ALA A 399 4.23 25.44 15.35
N GLU A 400 5.21 24.65 14.91
CA GLU A 400 6.53 24.58 15.56
C GLU A 400 7.24 25.94 15.58
N ARG A 401 7.18 26.72 14.48
CA ARG A 401 7.78 28.06 14.42
C ARG A 401 7.12 29.02 15.42
N GLU A 402 5.80 28.96 15.55
CA GLU A 402 5.05 29.78 16.49
C GLU A 402 5.37 29.39 17.94
N CYS A 403 5.41 28.09 18.26
CA CYS A 403 5.86 27.59 19.57
C CYS A 403 7.30 28.05 19.87
N ARG A 404 8.20 28.02 18.87
CA ARG A 404 9.59 28.47 19.02
C ARG A 404 9.67 29.96 19.33
N ALA A 405 8.89 30.81 18.67
CA ALA A 405 8.84 32.24 18.96
C ALA A 405 8.34 32.50 20.40
N ILE A 406 7.28 31.83 20.83
CA ILE A 406 6.74 31.94 22.20
C ILE A 406 7.79 31.51 23.22
N TYR A 407 8.42 30.35 23.01
CA TYR A 407 9.44 29.83 23.91
C TYR A 407 10.64 30.77 24.03
N GLN A 408 11.19 31.22 22.91
CA GLN A 408 12.35 32.11 22.88
C GLN A 408 12.07 33.46 23.57
N ALA A 409 10.89 34.04 23.34
CA ALA A 409 10.50 35.30 23.96
C ALA A 409 10.36 35.21 25.49
N ASN A 410 10.00 34.03 26.02
CA ASN A 410 9.71 33.85 27.44
C ASN A 410 10.76 33.04 28.19
N ARG A 411 11.83 32.56 27.53
CA ARG A 411 12.78 31.60 28.11
C ARG A 411 13.37 32.06 29.46
N GLN A 412 13.87 33.29 29.55
CA GLN A 412 14.44 33.83 30.79
C GLN A 412 13.40 33.91 31.92
N LEU A 413 12.17 34.30 31.60
CA LEU A 413 11.06 34.35 32.56
C LEU A 413 10.70 32.94 33.05
N MET A 414 10.71 31.96 32.15
CA MET A 414 10.43 30.56 32.48
C MET A 414 11.48 29.99 33.44
N HIS A 415 12.77 30.29 33.22
CA HIS A 415 13.83 29.93 34.16
C HIS A 415 13.65 30.61 35.52
N PHE A 416 13.33 31.91 35.56
CA PHE A 416 13.06 32.61 36.82
C PHE A 416 11.90 31.98 37.59
N PHE A 417 10.80 31.63 36.92
CA PHE A 417 9.66 30.95 37.54
C PHE A 417 10.08 29.61 38.16
N ARG A 418 10.93 28.83 37.47
CA ARG A 418 11.45 27.58 38.00
C ARG A 418 12.33 27.79 39.22
N GLU A 419 13.30 28.72 39.15
CA GLU A 419 14.20 29.04 40.26
C GLU A 419 13.45 29.48 41.52
N LYS A 420 12.33 30.20 41.35
CA LYS A 420 11.46 30.64 42.44
C LYS A 420 10.40 29.62 42.85
N ASN A 421 10.42 28.40 42.30
CA ASN A 421 9.42 27.36 42.52
C ASN A 421 7.97 27.83 42.26
N LEU A 422 7.79 28.71 41.27
CA LEU A 422 6.49 29.23 40.84
C LEU A 422 5.88 28.32 39.76
N SER A 423 4.55 28.28 39.69
CA SER A 423 3.84 27.50 38.68
C SER A 423 3.95 28.16 37.30
N LEU A 424 4.49 27.43 36.33
CA LEU A 424 4.55 27.88 34.94
C LEU A 424 3.19 27.69 34.25
N PRO A 425 2.65 28.71 33.55
CA PRO A 425 1.44 28.53 32.75
C PRO A 425 1.57 27.41 31.72
N THR A 426 0.52 26.59 31.58
CA THR A 426 0.49 25.42 30.68
C THR A 426 0.90 25.75 29.25
N VAL A 427 0.48 26.90 28.72
CA VAL A 427 0.78 27.35 27.35
C VAL A 427 2.29 27.51 27.13
N LEU A 428 3.01 28.11 28.08
CA LEU A 428 4.46 28.29 27.97
C LEU A 428 5.21 26.95 28.07
N ARG A 429 4.75 26.06 28.98
CA ARG A 429 5.31 24.71 29.11
C ARG A 429 5.15 23.92 27.81
N LEU A 430 3.95 23.89 27.23
CA LEU A 430 3.68 23.17 25.99
C LEU A 430 4.48 23.74 24.79
N ALA A 431 4.66 25.06 24.73
CA ALA A 431 5.49 25.69 23.71
C ALA A 431 6.96 25.25 23.82
N ALA A 432 7.52 25.23 25.04
CA ALA A 432 8.87 24.73 25.28
C ALA A 432 9.00 23.23 24.95
N GLU A 433 8.06 22.41 25.44
CA GLU A 433 8.06 20.97 25.18
C GLU A 433 8.02 20.66 23.68
N SER A 434 7.18 21.36 22.92
CA SER A 434 7.12 21.21 21.46
C SER A 434 8.45 21.55 20.78
N VAL A 435 9.14 22.61 21.24
CA VAL A 435 10.41 23.06 20.67
C VAL A 435 11.54 22.09 20.98
N LEU A 436 11.66 21.66 22.24
CA LEU A 436 12.71 20.72 22.66
C LEU A 436 12.56 19.37 21.96
N ASN A 437 11.33 18.87 21.81
CA ASN A 437 11.07 17.65 21.05
C ASN A 437 11.34 17.81 19.55
N ALA A 438 11.11 18.99 18.97
CA ALA A 438 11.48 19.25 17.59
C ALA A 438 12.99 19.28 17.38
N ASP A 439 13.75 19.88 18.30
CA ASP A 439 15.20 19.91 18.26
C ASP A 439 15.79 18.49 18.46
N LEU A 440 15.19 17.68 19.33
CA LEU A 440 15.52 16.26 19.49
C LEU A 440 15.27 15.45 18.21
N ARG A 441 14.12 15.66 17.55
CA ARG A 441 13.80 15.02 16.26
C ARG A 441 14.80 15.42 15.17
N ARG A 442 15.18 16.70 15.10
CA ARG A 442 16.21 17.17 14.15
C ARG A 442 17.55 16.50 14.39
N ALA A 443 17.99 16.43 15.65
CA ALA A 443 19.22 15.75 16.01
C ALA A 443 19.18 14.24 15.67
N THR A 444 18.01 13.61 15.85
CA THR A 444 17.75 12.22 15.45
C THR A 444 17.88 12.02 13.94
N GLN A 445 17.34 12.94 13.13
CA GLN A 445 17.45 12.88 11.66
C GLN A 445 18.90 13.04 11.18
N GLN A 446 19.68 13.92 11.82
CA GLN A 446 21.10 14.11 11.51
C GLN A 446 21.93 12.85 11.79
N LEU A 447 21.61 12.10 12.86
CA LEU A 447 22.23 10.82 13.13
C LEU A 447 21.94 9.80 12.01
N LEU A 448 20.68 9.68 11.60
CA LEU A 448 20.27 8.75 10.54
C LEU A 448 20.94 9.05 9.19
N ALA A 449 21.05 10.34 8.86
CA ALA A 449 21.71 10.83 7.66
C ALA A 449 23.24 10.71 7.70
N GLY A 450 23.84 10.41 8.86
CA GLY A 450 25.29 10.37 9.03
C GLY A 450 25.94 11.75 9.09
N GLU A 451 25.16 12.81 9.32
CA GLU A 451 25.62 14.20 9.44
C GLU A 451 26.21 14.52 10.83
N CYS A 452 25.93 13.68 11.83
CA CYS A 452 26.54 13.76 13.15
C CYS A 452 26.89 12.37 13.71
N THR A 453 27.97 12.31 14.46
CA THR A 453 28.39 11.09 15.17
C THR A 453 27.52 10.84 16.42
N PRO A 454 27.46 9.59 16.91
CA PRO A 454 26.77 9.29 18.17
C PRO A 454 27.26 10.13 19.36
N VAL A 455 28.56 10.45 19.40
CA VAL A 455 29.18 11.22 20.48
C VAL A 455 28.74 12.69 20.44
N GLU A 456 28.77 13.32 19.26
CA GLU A 456 28.27 14.71 19.09
C GLU A 456 26.77 14.80 19.42
N LEU A 457 26.00 13.75 19.10
CA LEU A 457 24.60 13.68 19.45
C LEU A 457 24.37 13.61 20.96
N GLN A 458 25.24 12.89 21.69
CA GLN A 458 25.15 12.76 23.15
C GLN A 458 25.16 14.12 23.85
N GLU A 459 26.08 15.00 23.47
CA GLU A 459 26.19 16.35 24.04
C GLU A 459 24.91 17.17 23.79
N ARG A 460 24.37 17.10 22.56
CA ARG A 460 23.13 17.78 22.19
C ARG A 460 21.93 17.26 22.98
N VAL A 461 21.79 15.94 23.12
CA VAL A 461 20.68 15.33 23.88
C VAL A 461 20.80 15.67 25.36
N ARG A 462 22.01 15.68 25.94
CA ARG A 462 22.22 16.12 27.33
C ARG A 462 21.80 17.58 27.54
N ALA A 463 22.18 18.49 26.63
CA ALA A 463 21.75 19.88 26.70
C ALA A 463 20.21 20.01 26.64
N LEU A 464 19.54 19.19 25.81
CA LEU A 464 18.08 19.15 25.75
C LEU A 464 17.45 18.59 27.04
N GLN A 465 18.04 17.54 27.63
CA GLN A 465 17.60 16.99 28.91
C GLN A 465 17.78 17.98 30.06
N GLU A 466 18.91 18.71 30.09
CA GLU A 466 19.14 19.78 31.06
C GLU A 466 18.12 20.91 30.89
N GLU A 467 17.85 21.34 29.66
CA GLU A 467 16.83 22.36 29.40
C GLU A 467 15.43 21.89 29.83
N ALA A 468 15.07 20.63 29.55
CA ALA A 468 13.81 20.02 29.96
C ALA A 468 13.67 19.86 31.49
N ASN A 469 14.77 19.87 32.23
CA ASN A 469 14.74 19.92 33.71
C ASN A 469 14.49 21.35 34.24
N HIS A 470 15.03 22.36 33.54
CA HIS A 470 14.82 23.77 33.88
C HIS A 470 13.41 24.24 33.50
N VAL A 471 12.88 23.77 32.38
CA VAL A 471 11.48 23.95 32.00
C VAL A 471 10.85 22.57 32.03
N PRO A 472 10.08 22.20 33.06
CA PRO A 472 9.63 20.83 33.30
C PRO A 472 8.75 20.33 32.15
N CYS A 473 9.40 19.75 31.14
CA CYS A 473 8.85 19.29 29.88
C CYS A 473 9.20 17.81 29.71
N THR A 474 8.38 17.10 28.96
CA THR A 474 8.63 15.69 28.65
C THR A 474 9.34 15.57 27.30
N LEU A 475 10.50 14.90 27.26
CA LEU A 475 11.18 14.55 26.01
C LEU A 475 10.74 13.18 25.53
N ASP A 476 10.30 13.08 24.29
CA ASP A 476 10.01 11.84 23.59
C ASP A 476 11.30 11.25 23.00
N LEU A 477 11.91 10.33 23.76
CA LEU A 477 13.13 9.62 23.36
C LEU A 477 12.86 8.42 22.44
N ALA A 478 11.61 8.09 22.13
CA ALA A 478 11.29 6.90 21.35
C ALA A 478 11.82 6.96 19.89
N PRO A 479 11.70 8.08 19.16
CA PRO A 479 12.30 8.21 17.83
C PRO A 479 13.84 8.11 17.86
N LEU A 480 14.46 8.68 18.90
CA LEU A 480 15.90 8.61 19.09
C LEU A 480 16.36 7.16 19.32
N ARG A 481 15.66 6.40 20.18
CA ARG A 481 15.91 4.96 20.39
C ARG A 481 15.88 4.19 19.07
N GLN A 482 14.81 4.37 18.28
CA GLN A 482 14.65 3.69 16.99
C GLN A 482 15.77 4.05 16.00
N ALA A 483 16.22 5.30 16.00
CA ALA A 483 17.34 5.72 15.16
C ALA A 483 18.66 5.05 15.57
N PHE A 484 18.95 4.93 16.87
CA PHE A 484 20.11 4.19 17.34
C PHE A 484 20.05 2.72 16.92
N GLU A 485 18.90 2.06 17.07
CA GLU A 485 18.69 0.67 16.64
C GLU A 485 18.99 0.51 15.13
N ALA A 486 18.42 1.38 14.28
CA ALA A 486 18.61 1.34 12.84
C ALA A 486 20.07 1.61 12.42
N VAL A 487 20.74 2.58 13.07
CA VAL A 487 22.15 2.89 12.79
C VAL A 487 23.06 1.72 13.19
N ILE A 488 22.84 1.13 14.36
CA ILE A 488 23.60 -0.03 14.80
C ILE A 488 23.36 -1.21 13.84
N GLU A 489 22.12 -1.50 13.49
CA GLU A 489 21.76 -2.58 12.57
C GLU A 489 22.45 -2.42 11.21
N ARG A 490 22.35 -1.23 10.60
CA ARG A 490 23.01 -0.91 9.32
C ARG A 490 24.51 -1.17 9.39
N HIS A 491 25.19 -0.60 10.39
CA HIS A 491 26.64 -0.73 10.48
C HIS A 491 27.12 -2.13 10.88
N ILE A 492 26.31 -2.93 11.59
CA ILE A 492 26.63 -4.34 11.84
C ILE A 492 26.45 -5.18 10.56
N ALA A 493 25.40 -4.92 9.78
CA ALA A 493 25.18 -5.59 8.50
C ALA A 493 26.33 -5.33 7.51
N ASP A 494 26.91 -4.13 7.52
CA ASP A 494 28.01 -3.71 6.64
C ASP A 494 29.40 -4.16 7.12
N LEU A 495 29.53 -4.77 8.31
CA LEU A 495 30.83 -5.27 8.82
C LEU A 495 31.61 -6.17 7.84
N PRO A 496 30.97 -7.06 7.03
CA PRO A 496 31.66 -7.91 6.07
C PRO A 496 32.32 -7.16 4.89
N GLU A 497 31.81 -6.00 4.47
CA GLU A 497 32.05 -5.52 3.08
C GLU A 497 33.22 -4.56 2.85
N ALA A 498 33.82 -3.92 3.85
CA ALA A 498 35.00 -3.05 3.60
C ALA A 498 35.79 -2.71 4.87
N GLY A 499 36.09 -3.70 5.72
CA GLY A 499 36.71 -3.42 7.02
C GLY A 499 35.83 -2.54 7.91
N GLY A 500 34.52 -2.86 7.94
CA GLY A 500 33.48 -2.02 8.53
C GLY A 500 33.87 -1.45 9.90
N HIS A 501 33.64 -0.14 10.07
CA HIS A 501 33.97 0.57 11.31
C HIS A 501 33.05 0.12 12.45
N ALA A 502 33.47 -0.92 13.18
CA ALA A 502 32.87 -1.36 14.44
C ALA A 502 32.80 -0.22 15.50
N GLN A 503 33.54 0.86 15.27
CA GLN A 503 33.54 2.07 16.09
C GLN A 503 32.16 2.75 16.17
N ILE A 504 31.42 2.85 15.06
CA ILE A 504 30.10 3.51 15.05
C ILE A 504 29.07 2.73 15.88
N PRO A 505 28.84 1.41 15.67
CA PRO A 505 27.92 0.65 16.50
C PRO A 505 28.39 0.57 17.96
N ARG A 506 29.70 0.51 18.22
CA ARG A 506 30.26 0.57 19.59
C ARG A 506 29.91 1.88 20.29
N GLN A 507 30.21 3.03 19.66
CA GLN A 507 29.87 4.36 20.16
C GLN A 507 28.35 4.53 20.33
N SER A 508 27.57 3.98 19.40
CA SER A 508 26.12 4.04 19.44
C SER A 508 25.54 3.34 20.67
N LEU A 509 26.03 2.12 20.98
CA LEU A 509 25.64 1.38 22.19
C LEU A 509 26.08 2.10 23.47
N GLU A 510 27.28 2.69 23.47
CA GLU A 510 27.79 3.47 24.59
C GLU A 510 26.93 4.68 24.91
N VAL A 511 26.61 5.47 23.89
CA VAL A 511 25.77 6.67 24.02
C VAL A 511 24.35 6.29 24.41
N ALA A 512 23.77 5.26 23.80
CA ALA A 512 22.43 4.80 24.14
C ALA A 512 22.32 4.32 25.60
N GLN A 513 23.37 3.68 26.13
CA GLN A 513 23.45 3.31 27.54
C GLN A 513 23.54 4.54 28.44
N ALA A 514 24.38 5.51 28.08
CA ALA A 514 24.55 6.76 28.84
C ALA A 514 23.29 7.65 28.82
N LEU A 515 22.46 7.53 27.78
CA LEU A 515 21.17 8.24 27.64
C LEU A 515 19.98 7.40 28.14
N HIS A 516 20.21 6.18 28.62
CA HIS A 516 19.18 5.25 29.12
C HIS A 516 18.05 4.94 28.10
N LEU A 517 18.39 4.79 26.81
CA LEU A 517 17.39 4.66 25.73
C LEU A 517 16.65 3.31 25.69
N GLY A 518 17.16 2.25 26.33
CA GLY A 518 16.50 0.94 26.38
C GLY A 518 16.30 0.32 24.99
N LEU A 519 17.39 -0.05 24.32
CA LEU A 519 17.39 -0.56 22.95
C LEU A 519 16.88 -2.01 22.85
N ASN A 520 16.20 -2.34 21.75
CA ASN A 520 15.95 -3.72 21.32
C ASN A 520 17.08 -4.21 20.40
N LEU A 521 17.94 -5.08 20.92
CA LEU A 521 19.13 -5.55 20.22
C LEU A 521 18.97 -6.91 19.51
N TRP A 522 17.77 -7.51 19.48
CA TRP A 522 17.57 -8.89 19.01
C TRP A 522 18.09 -9.11 17.58
N GLN A 523 17.71 -8.25 16.64
CA GLN A 523 18.12 -8.36 15.23
C GLN A 523 19.62 -8.12 15.07
N VAL A 524 20.14 -7.10 15.74
CA VAL A 524 21.55 -6.73 15.79
C VAL A 524 22.41 -7.88 16.32
N GLN A 525 21.98 -8.55 17.39
CA GLN A 525 22.68 -9.71 17.96
C GLN A 525 22.75 -10.89 16.98
N ASN A 526 21.67 -11.17 16.25
CA ASN A 526 21.65 -12.23 15.23
C ASN A 526 22.58 -11.92 14.05
N LEU A 527 22.59 -10.67 13.57
CA LEU A 527 23.51 -10.22 12.52
C LEU A 527 24.97 -10.34 12.98
N PHE A 528 25.28 -9.86 14.18
CA PHE A 528 26.63 -9.96 14.74
C PHE A 528 27.07 -11.41 14.97
N TRP A 529 26.16 -12.29 15.40
CA TRP A 529 26.44 -13.71 15.54
C TRP A 529 26.75 -14.38 14.19
N THR A 530 25.96 -14.09 13.16
CA THR A 530 26.19 -14.58 11.79
C THR A 530 27.55 -14.10 11.27
N TYR A 531 27.88 -12.85 11.53
CA TYR A 531 29.19 -12.27 11.21
C TYR A 531 30.35 -13.04 11.88
N LEU A 532 30.25 -13.33 13.18
CA LEU A 532 31.27 -14.08 13.92
C LEU A 532 31.48 -15.51 13.38
N GLN A 533 30.49 -16.09 12.67
CA GLN A 533 30.58 -17.40 12.05
C GLN A 533 31.15 -17.37 10.61
N GLY A 534 31.27 -16.19 10.00
CA GLY A 534 31.79 -15.99 8.65
C GLY A 534 33.32 -15.87 8.58
N LYS A 535 33.87 -15.64 7.37
CA LYS A 535 35.29 -15.30 7.18
C LYS A 535 35.50 -13.82 7.52
N VAL A 536 36.22 -13.56 8.60
CA VAL A 536 36.38 -12.21 9.18
C VAL A 536 37.64 -11.53 8.62
N PRO A 537 37.58 -10.30 8.06
CA PRO A 537 38.76 -9.54 7.62
C PRO A 537 39.62 -9.05 8.81
N PRO A 538 40.85 -8.54 8.59
CA PRO A 538 41.68 -7.97 9.66
C PRO A 538 41.00 -6.75 10.29
N LEU A 539 40.90 -6.73 11.63
CA LEU A 539 40.12 -5.74 12.40
C LEU A 539 40.86 -5.28 13.66
N ASP A 540 40.40 -4.15 14.19
CA ASP A 540 40.77 -3.66 15.53
C ASP A 540 40.11 -4.56 16.60
N LEU A 541 40.87 -5.56 17.06
CA LEU A 541 40.43 -6.55 18.06
C LEU A 541 39.92 -5.90 19.36
N PRO A 542 40.58 -4.87 19.94
CA PRO A 542 40.02 -4.10 21.05
C PRO A 542 38.58 -3.60 20.83
N ILE A 543 38.32 -2.92 19.70
CA ILE A 543 37.01 -2.35 19.39
C ILE A 543 35.95 -3.46 19.25
N MET A 544 36.30 -4.57 18.59
CA MET A 544 35.41 -5.71 18.39
C MET A 544 35.03 -6.42 19.69
N LEU A 545 35.99 -6.58 20.61
CA LEU A 545 35.73 -7.17 21.92
C LEU A 545 34.85 -6.27 22.79
N GLU A 546 35.00 -4.94 22.69
CA GLU A 546 34.13 -4.01 23.40
C GLU A 546 32.70 -4.03 22.81
N LEU A 547 32.58 -4.02 21.48
CA LEU A 547 31.30 -4.13 20.79
C LEU A 547 30.56 -5.42 21.20
N ALA A 548 31.25 -6.55 21.20
CA ALA A 548 30.71 -7.83 21.63
C ALA A 548 30.17 -7.81 23.07
N THR A 549 30.92 -7.23 24.01
CA THR A 549 30.47 -7.08 25.40
C THR A 549 29.21 -6.24 25.49
N ARG A 550 29.16 -5.10 24.78
CA ARG A 550 27.98 -4.21 24.78
C ARG A 550 26.74 -4.86 24.16
N LEU A 551 26.94 -5.81 23.23
CA LEU A 551 25.88 -6.63 22.66
C LEU A 551 25.49 -7.84 23.54
N GLY A 552 26.17 -8.06 24.67
CA GLY A 552 25.86 -9.14 25.61
C GLY A 552 26.54 -10.49 25.29
N PHE A 553 27.55 -10.51 24.42
CA PHE A 553 28.31 -11.72 24.11
C PHE A 553 29.46 -11.95 25.10
N ASN A 554 29.79 -13.21 25.35
CA ASN A 554 30.94 -13.59 26.18
C ASN A 554 32.25 -13.35 25.42
N GLN A 555 33.13 -12.50 25.96
CA GLN A 555 34.41 -12.14 25.34
C GLN A 555 35.31 -13.34 25.02
N ALA A 556 35.31 -14.40 25.84
CA ALA A 556 36.14 -15.58 25.61
C ALA A 556 35.65 -16.39 24.39
N VAL A 557 34.33 -16.41 24.15
CA VAL A 557 33.72 -17.06 22.98
C VAL A 557 34.04 -16.25 21.72
N VAL A 558 33.84 -14.94 21.77
CA VAL A 558 34.12 -14.05 20.63
C VAL A 558 35.60 -14.05 20.28
N ARG A 559 36.50 -13.97 21.26
CA ARG A 559 37.95 -14.05 21.05
C ARG A 559 38.35 -15.36 20.35
N LYS A 560 37.76 -16.50 20.73
CA LYS A 560 38.00 -17.79 20.07
C LYS A 560 37.54 -17.79 18.60
N LEU A 561 36.35 -17.27 18.33
CA LEU A 561 35.79 -17.23 16.97
C LEU A 561 36.58 -16.28 16.04
N LEU A 562 37.00 -15.12 16.57
CA LEU A 562 37.83 -14.17 15.82
C LEU A 562 39.25 -14.72 15.56
N HIS A 563 39.89 -15.38 16.54
CA HIS A 563 41.22 -15.98 16.34
C HIS A 563 41.23 -17.27 15.50
N ALA A 564 40.15 -18.06 15.53
CA ALA A 564 40.03 -19.26 14.70
C ALA A 564 40.04 -18.92 13.20
N ASN A 565 39.71 -17.68 12.84
CA ASN A 565 39.73 -17.17 11.47
C ASN A 565 41.06 -16.50 11.08
N ASP A 566 41.92 -16.15 12.04
CA ASP A 566 43.24 -15.51 11.84
C ASP A 566 44.33 -16.54 11.47
N SER A 567 44.12 -17.82 11.82
CA SER A 567 45.09 -18.91 11.62
C SER A 567 45.16 -19.46 10.19
N VAL A 568 44.40 -18.90 9.24
CA VAL A 568 44.41 -19.30 7.81
C VAL A 568 45.47 -18.51 7.00
N LEU A 569 46.21 -17.58 7.62
CA LEU A 569 47.21 -16.72 6.94
C LEU A 569 48.64 -16.87 7.49
N LYS A 570 49.12 -18.10 7.76
CA LYS A 570 50.57 -18.33 7.85
C LYS A 570 51.10 -18.89 6.52
N PRO A 571 52.11 -18.28 5.88
CA PRO A 571 52.77 -18.89 4.75
C PRO A 571 53.47 -20.15 5.24
N ILE A 572 53.24 -21.27 4.55
CA ILE A 572 53.99 -22.50 4.74
C ILE A 572 55.43 -22.20 4.33
N ASP A 573 56.32 -22.22 5.31
CA ASP A 573 57.76 -22.18 5.13
C ASP A 573 58.17 -23.41 4.29
N SER A 574 58.69 -23.16 3.10
CA SER A 574 59.26 -24.20 2.24
C SER A 574 60.61 -24.62 2.81
N GLY A 575 60.61 -25.64 3.68
CA GLY A 575 61.80 -26.14 4.35
C GLY A 575 61.80 -27.66 4.53
N MET A 576 62.46 -28.33 3.58
CA MET A 576 63.11 -29.65 3.65
C MET A 576 62.26 -30.94 3.73
N LEU A 577 62.57 -31.77 2.72
CA LEU A 577 62.40 -33.23 2.50
C LEU A 577 61.06 -33.73 1.97
#